data_AF-A0A4Z0AGU7-F1
#
_entry.id   AF-A0A4Z0AGU7-F1
#
_cell.length_a   1.000
_cell.length_b   1.000
_cell.length_c   1.000
_cell.angle_alpha   90.00
_cell.angle_beta   90.00
_cell.angle_gamma   90.00
#
_symmetry.space_group_name_H-M   'P 1'
#
loop_
_entity.id
_entity.type
_entity.pdbx_description
1 polymer ?
#
loop_
_entity_poly.entity_id
_entity_poly.type
_entity_poly.pdbx_seq_one_letter_code
_entity_poly.pdbx_strand_id
1 'polypeptide(L)'
;MLWKKGRRSDNVVDARDDSSGGGGGMRFGGGKGLSLGAILLIVGIGWITGQDPLQILGQLTGQMEQAPSVSTQQRQAPPANDEQADFVRAVLGDTEDTWAQVFKENGVAYQNPKLILFRGRVNSACGGATSASGPFYCPADRQVYLDLDFFREMSQRFQAAGDFAQAYVIAHEVGHHVQTLLGISAKIQAARQQGRQMEGDGGLLVRQELQADCFAGVWANRAQKRLNWLEPGDIEEALNAANAIGDDRLQQQGQGRVVPDSFTHGTSAQRVRWFKTGFAQGQITQCDTFSAKSL
;
A
#
# COMPACT_ATOMS: atom_id res chain seq x y z
N MET A 1 -0.08 -1.80 -19.80
CA MET A 1 -1.30 -0.99 -19.55
C MET A 1 -1.30 0.31 -20.36
N LEU A 2 -2.40 0.62 -21.04
CA LEU A 2 -2.64 1.90 -21.74
C LEU A 2 -3.01 3.05 -20.78
N TRP A 3 -2.17 3.28 -19.78
CA TRP A 3 -2.44 4.16 -18.62
C TRP A 3 -2.70 5.62 -18.99
N LYS A 4 -2.17 6.08 -20.14
CA LYS A 4 -2.38 7.44 -20.65
C LYS A 4 -3.85 7.77 -20.95
N LYS A 5 -4.72 6.76 -21.04
CA LYS A 5 -6.18 6.91 -21.15
C LYS A 5 -6.84 7.42 -19.85
N GLY A 6 -6.18 7.27 -18.70
CA GLY A 6 -6.70 7.71 -17.41
C GLY A 6 -6.69 9.23 -17.25
N ARG A 7 -7.70 9.77 -16.54
CA ARG A 7 -7.71 11.16 -16.09
C ARG A 7 -6.60 11.36 -15.06
N ARG A 8 -5.93 12.51 -15.08
CA ARG A 8 -4.92 12.85 -14.08
C ARG A 8 -5.60 13.38 -12.83
N SER A 9 -5.28 12.80 -11.68
CA SER A 9 -5.70 13.34 -10.38
C SER A 9 -4.95 14.65 -10.09
N ASP A 10 -5.64 15.56 -9.40
CA ASP A 10 -5.07 16.77 -8.79
C ASP A 10 -4.75 16.57 -7.30
N ASN A 11 -4.96 15.36 -6.76
CA ASN A 11 -4.71 15.01 -5.36
C ASN A 11 -3.34 14.36 -5.13
N VAL A 12 -2.47 14.33 -6.15
CA VAL A 12 -1.06 13.97 -5.99
C VAL A 12 -0.27 15.20 -5.55
N VAL A 13 0.38 15.11 -4.39
CA VAL A 13 1.28 16.12 -3.83
C VAL A 13 2.70 15.60 -3.95
N ASP A 14 3.56 16.40 -4.55
CA ASP A 14 4.98 16.09 -4.67
C ASP A 14 5.77 16.70 -3.52
N ALA A 15 6.17 15.85 -2.56
CA ALA A 15 6.99 16.22 -1.41
C ALA A 15 8.40 15.61 -1.49
N ARG A 16 8.85 15.18 -2.69
CA ARG A 16 10.18 14.57 -2.87
C ARG A 16 11.31 15.56 -2.57
N ASP A 17 11.09 16.85 -2.82
CA ASP A 17 12.09 17.92 -2.62
C ASP A 17 12.09 18.50 -1.21
N ASP A 18 11.04 18.29 -0.42
CA ASP A 18 10.95 18.71 1.00
C ASP A 18 11.97 17.98 1.90
N SER A 19 12.53 16.87 1.41
CA SER A 19 13.60 16.10 2.08
C SER A 19 14.98 16.78 2.02
N SER A 20 15.13 17.86 1.24
CA SER A 20 16.41 18.55 1.01
C SER A 20 16.72 19.69 1.99
N GLY A 21 15.82 20.02 2.92
CA GLY A 21 15.97 21.10 3.90
C GLY A 21 16.47 20.64 5.27
N GLY A 22 17.71 20.15 5.39
CA GLY A 22 18.32 19.82 6.68
C GLY A 22 19.73 19.26 6.53
N GLY A 23 20.73 20.12 6.66
CA GLY A 23 22.15 19.80 6.41
C GLY A 23 22.75 18.73 7.33
N GLY A 24 23.84 18.12 6.84
CA GLY A 24 24.73 17.27 7.63
C GLY A 24 24.75 15.83 7.12
N GLY A 25 25.63 15.55 6.16
CA GLY A 25 25.82 14.21 5.65
C GLY A 25 26.32 13.24 6.73
N MET A 26 25.75 12.04 6.73
CA MET A 26 26.46 10.85 7.19
C MET A 26 26.25 9.77 6.13
N ARG A 27 27.26 9.59 5.27
CA ARG A 27 27.38 8.43 4.41
C ARG A 27 27.61 7.22 5.30
N PHE A 28 26.58 6.42 5.56
CA PHE A 28 26.80 5.06 6.06
C PHE A 28 27.25 4.19 4.88
N GLY A 29 28.57 4.18 4.67
CA GLY A 29 29.25 3.17 3.89
C GLY A 29 29.46 1.91 4.74
N GLY A 30 29.15 0.76 4.14
CA GLY A 30 29.74 -0.53 4.49
C GLY A 30 28.91 -1.43 5.40
N GLY A 31 28.46 -2.57 4.84
CA GLY A 31 28.16 -3.76 5.63
C GLY A 31 26.83 -4.43 5.32
N LYS A 32 26.86 -5.43 4.42
CA LYS A 32 25.90 -6.55 4.28
C LYS A 32 24.42 -6.17 4.40
N GLY A 33 23.82 -5.85 3.26
CA GLY A 33 22.40 -5.58 3.13
C GLY A 33 21.54 -6.69 3.73
N LEU A 34 20.73 -6.31 4.71
CA LEU A 34 19.54 -7.07 5.08
C LEU A 34 18.58 -6.99 3.89
N SER A 35 18.10 -8.14 3.42
CA SER A 35 17.15 -8.20 2.31
C SER A 35 15.86 -7.47 2.71
N LEU A 36 15.33 -6.61 1.84
CA LEU A 36 14.06 -5.89 2.08
C LEU A 36 12.86 -6.83 2.30
N GLY A 37 12.98 -8.11 1.91
CA GLY A 37 12.02 -9.15 2.28
C GLY A 37 11.91 -9.37 3.79
N ALA A 38 12.98 -9.11 4.56
CA ALA A 38 12.94 -9.10 6.02
C ALA A 38 12.39 -7.78 6.60
N ILE A 39 12.30 -6.70 5.80
CA ILE A 39 11.90 -5.36 6.26
C ILE A 39 10.40 -5.11 6.02
N LEU A 40 9.82 -5.62 4.93
CA LEU A 40 8.35 -5.71 4.78
C LEU A 40 7.71 -6.49 5.95
N LEU A 41 8.42 -7.52 6.46
CA LEU A 41 8.06 -8.29 7.67
C LEU A 41 8.13 -7.51 8.99
N ILE A 42 9.00 -6.50 9.11
CA ILE A 42 9.22 -5.75 10.36
C ILE A 42 8.38 -4.47 10.38
N VAL A 43 8.12 -3.89 9.22
CA VAL A 43 7.45 -2.59 9.10
C VAL A 43 5.93 -2.72 9.24
N GLY A 44 5.29 -3.75 8.68
CA GLY A 44 3.84 -3.99 8.90
C GLY A 44 3.44 -4.11 10.38
N ILE A 45 4.39 -4.53 11.23
CA ILE A 45 4.21 -4.73 12.68
C ILE A 45 4.12 -3.40 13.46
N GLY A 46 4.68 -2.28 12.98
CA GLY A 46 4.61 -0.98 13.66
C GLY A 46 3.43 -0.09 13.22
N TRP A 47 3.15 -0.07 11.91
CA TRP A 47 2.28 0.96 11.33
C TRP A 47 0.79 0.66 11.48
N ILE A 48 0.40 -0.61 11.42
CA ILE A 48 -0.99 -0.96 11.70
C ILE A 48 -1.23 -0.90 13.22
N THR A 49 -0.23 -1.12 14.07
CA THR A 49 -0.32 -1.19 15.55
C THR A 49 -0.38 0.16 16.28
N GLY A 50 -0.12 1.27 15.58
CA GLY A 50 -0.04 2.60 16.22
C GLY A 50 1.20 2.73 17.12
N GLN A 51 2.18 1.86 16.94
CA GLN A 51 3.47 1.90 17.64
C GLN A 51 4.52 2.40 16.65
N ASP A 52 5.19 3.49 17.00
CA ASP A 52 6.29 4.01 16.21
C ASP A 52 7.40 2.92 16.10
N PRO A 53 7.81 2.50 14.88
CA PRO A 53 8.90 1.53 14.72
C PRO A 53 10.21 2.01 15.38
N LEU A 54 10.41 3.33 15.48
CA LEU A 54 11.52 3.92 16.21
C LEU A 54 11.38 3.77 17.73
N GLN A 55 10.16 3.66 18.27
CA GLN A 55 9.96 3.36 19.69
C GLN A 55 10.23 1.89 20.01
N ILE A 56 9.89 0.97 19.12
CA ILE A 56 10.25 -0.47 19.27
C ILE A 56 11.77 -0.63 19.21
N LEU A 57 12.43 0.08 18.29
CA LEU A 57 13.90 0.10 18.20
C LEU A 57 14.54 0.82 19.40
N GLY A 58 13.95 1.91 19.88
CA GLY A 58 14.40 2.68 21.05
C GLY A 58 14.23 1.93 22.39
N GLN A 59 13.20 1.10 22.53
CA GLN A 59 13.02 0.21 23.68
C GLN A 59 14.05 -0.94 23.70
N LEU A 60 14.56 -1.35 22.54
CA LEU A 60 15.62 -2.35 22.40
C LEU A 60 17.04 -1.76 22.53
N THR A 61 17.22 -0.46 22.29
CA THR A 61 18.55 0.19 22.23
C THR A 61 18.77 1.27 23.30
N GLY A 62 17.76 1.61 24.10
CA GLY A 62 17.88 2.55 25.22
C GLY A 62 18.12 4.01 24.84
N GLN A 63 17.86 4.41 23.59
CA GLN A 63 18.01 5.79 23.13
C GLN A 63 16.66 6.39 22.73
N MET A 64 16.33 7.52 23.37
CA MET A 64 15.13 8.31 23.14
C MET A 64 15.53 9.51 22.28
N GLU A 65 15.22 9.49 20.98
CA GLU A 65 15.38 10.66 20.11
C GLU A 65 14.07 11.46 20.04
N GLN A 66 14.21 12.79 20.15
CA GLN A 66 13.11 13.76 20.08
C GLN A 66 12.50 13.82 18.68
N ALA A 67 11.17 13.73 18.62
CA ALA A 67 10.42 13.84 17.37
C ALA A 67 10.55 15.26 16.75
N PRO A 68 10.89 15.39 15.45
CA PRO A 68 10.79 16.65 14.74
C PRO A 68 9.32 16.96 14.38
N SER A 69 9.00 18.25 14.31
CA SER A 69 7.69 18.79 13.97
C SER A 69 7.20 18.37 12.58
N VAL A 70 5.92 18.03 12.47
CA VAL A 70 5.20 17.77 11.22
C VAL A 70 5.22 19.05 10.38
N SER A 71 5.98 19.06 9.27
CA SER A 71 5.91 20.15 8.31
C SER A 71 4.58 20.08 7.57
N THR A 72 3.86 21.20 7.53
CA THR A 72 2.74 21.37 6.60
C THR A 72 3.28 21.34 5.18
N GLN A 73 3.23 20.17 4.54
CA GLN A 73 3.64 19.98 3.14
C GLN A 73 2.87 20.97 2.26
N GLN A 74 3.62 21.88 1.62
CA GLN A 74 3.06 22.81 0.66
C GLN A 74 2.57 22.02 -0.57
N ARG A 75 1.41 22.37 -1.10
CA ARG A 75 0.86 21.75 -2.32
C ARG A 75 1.77 22.09 -3.50
N GLN A 76 2.72 21.22 -3.79
CA GLN A 76 3.46 21.25 -5.04
C GLN A 76 2.89 20.13 -5.93
N ALA A 77 2.40 20.52 -7.11
CA ALA A 77 2.05 19.56 -8.13
C ALA A 77 3.35 18.97 -8.70
N PRO A 78 3.37 17.69 -9.10
CA PRO A 78 4.55 17.11 -9.72
C PRO A 78 4.97 17.88 -10.99
N PRO A 79 6.28 17.93 -11.32
CA PRO A 79 6.77 18.56 -12.54
C PRO A 79 6.09 18.01 -13.80
N ALA A 80 5.80 18.88 -14.78
CA ALA A 80 5.08 18.52 -16.00
C ALA A 80 5.81 17.50 -16.91
N ASN A 81 7.12 17.28 -16.69
CA ASN A 81 7.97 16.37 -17.44
C ASN A 81 8.34 15.08 -16.68
N ASP A 82 7.63 14.77 -15.59
CA ASP A 82 7.83 13.54 -14.83
C ASP A 82 6.80 12.47 -15.23
N GLU A 83 7.21 11.53 -16.10
CA GLU A 83 6.34 10.45 -16.60
C GLU A 83 5.89 9.49 -15.48
N GLN A 84 6.73 9.25 -14.46
CA GLN A 84 6.34 8.38 -13.35
C GLN A 84 5.28 9.07 -12.47
N ALA A 85 5.43 10.36 -12.23
CA ALA A 85 4.40 11.12 -11.54
C ALA A 85 3.11 11.24 -12.38
N ASP A 86 3.19 11.42 -13.71
CA ASP A 86 2.01 11.41 -14.59
C ASP A 86 1.31 10.05 -14.56
N PHE A 87 2.07 8.95 -14.55
CA PHE A 87 1.54 7.60 -14.36
C PHE A 87 0.78 7.47 -13.03
N VAL A 88 1.39 7.86 -11.91
CA VAL A 88 0.72 7.82 -10.59
C VAL A 88 -0.55 8.67 -10.59
N ARG A 89 -0.52 9.86 -11.19
CA ARG A 89 -1.68 10.73 -11.34
C ARG A 89 -2.79 10.08 -12.16
N ALA A 90 -2.45 9.38 -13.24
CA ALA A 90 -3.42 8.68 -14.08
C ALA A 90 -4.07 7.51 -13.34
N VAL A 91 -3.28 6.71 -12.62
CA VAL A 91 -3.81 5.60 -11.80
C VAL A 91 -4.70 6.14 -10.68
N LEU A 92 -4.22 7.11 -9.90
CA LEU A 92 -5.01 7.70 -8.81
C LEU A 92 -6.30 8.33 -9.36
N GLY A 93 -6.24 9.06 -10.47
CA GLY A 93 -7.42 9.69 -11.06
C GLY A 93 -8.48 8.68 -11.49
N ASP A 94 -8.08 7.54 -12.06
CA ASP A 94 -9.04 6.49 -12.39
C ASP A 94 -9.59 5.78 -11.13
N THR A 95 -8.77 5.58 -10.09
CA THR A 95 -9.27 5.03 -8.81
C THR A 95 -10.33 5.95 -8.19
N GLU A 96 -10.11 7.27 -8.20
CA GLU A 96 -11.10 8.27 -7.74
C GLU A 96 -12.39 8.15 -8.53
N ASP A 97 -12.30 8.12 -9.87
CA ASP A 97 -13.46 8.03 -10.75
C ASP A 97 -14.21 6.71 -10.58
N THR A 98 -13.50 5.62 -10.32
CA THR A 98 -14.09 4.28 -10.09
C THR A 98 -14.82 4.23 -8.76
N TRP A 99 -14.16 4.64 -7.67
CA TRP A 99 -14.75 4.58 -6.34
C TRP A 99 -15.85 5.62 -6.14
N ALA A 100 -15.76 6.80 -6.77
CA ALA A 100 -16.87 7.75 -6.81
C ALA A 100 -18.13 7.13 -7.43
N GLN A 101 -17.99 6.35 -8.51
CA GLN A 101 -19.11 5.63 -9.09
C GLN A 101 -19.64 4.54 -8.16
N VAL A 102 -18.77 3.68 -7.62
CA VAL A 102 -19.16 2.57 -6.74
C VAL A 102 -19.86 3.07 -5.47
N PHE A 103 -19.35 4.11 -4.82
CA PHE A 103 -19.98 4.68 -3.63
C PHE A 103 -21.34 5.32 -3.96
N LYS A 104 -21.43 6.02 -5.10
CA LYS A 104 -22.68 6.61 -5.58
C LYS A 104 -23.74 5.54 -5.87
N GLU A 105 -23.35 4.41 -6.46
CA GLU A 105 -24.22 3.23 -6.66
C GLU A 105 -24.78 2.70 -5.33
N ASN A 106 -24.09 2.95 -4.20
CA ASN A 106 -24.47 2.54 -2.86
C ASN A 106 -25.02 3.70 -1.98
N GLY A 107 -25.36 4.85 -2.59
CA GLY A 107 -26.00 5.97 -1.90
C GLY A 107 -25.10 6.79 -0.98
N VAL A 108 -23.77 6.66 -1.10
CA VAL A 108 -22.80 7.40 -0.29
C VAL A 108 -21.88 8.22 -1.21
N ALA A 109 -21.41 9.38 -0.74
CA ALA A 109 -20.40 10.16 -1.46
C ALA A 109 -18.99 9.63 -1.14
N TYR A 110 -18.19 9.37 -2.17
CA TYR A 110 -16.77 9.06 -2.02
C TYR A 110 -15.97 10.32 -1.68
N GLN A 111 -14.98 10.19 -0.81
CA GLN A 111 -14.02 11.25 -0.52
C GLN A 111 -12.70 10.83 -1.14
N ASN A 112 -12.10 11.66 -1.99
CA ASN A 112 -10.85 11.29 -2.63
C ASN A 112 -9.68 11.30 -1.62
N PRO A 113 -8.80 10.30 -1.63
CA PRO A 113 -7.56 10.35 -0.86
C PRO A 113 -6.58 11.35 -1.49
N LYS A 114 -5.63 11.83 -0.70
CA LYS A 114 -4.41 12.44 -1.23
C LYS A 114 -3.33 11.38 -1.38
N LEU A 115 -2.45 11.56 -2.36
CA LEU A 115 -1.25 10.75 -2.52
C LEU A 115 -0.02 11.63 -2.41
N ILE A 116 0.85 11.31 -1.46
CA ILE A 116 2.10 12.01 -1.19
C ILE A 116 3.25 11.24 -1.84
N LEU A 117 3.87 11.84 -2.84
CA LEU A 117 5.14 11.37 -3.37
C LEU A 117 6.26 11.87 -2.44
N PHE A 118 7.10 10.97 -1.95
CA PHE A 118 8.21 11.31 -1.07
C PHE A 118 9.51 10.62 -1.50
N ARG A 119 10.63 11.02 -0.91
CA ARG A 119 11.94 10.38 -1.11
C ARG A 119 12.65 10.17 0.22
N GLY A 120 13.09 8.95 0.48
CA GLY A 120 13.90 8.58 1.65
C GLY A 120 13.09 8.46 2.96
N ARG A 121 12.43 9.53 3.39
CA ARG A 121 11.65 9.59 4.65
C ARG A 121 10.43 10.49 4.51
N VAL A 122 9.36 10.17 5.22
CA VAL A 122 8.14 10.96 5.30
C VAL A 122 7.52 10.87 6.70
N ASN A 123 6.86 11.93 7.15
CA ASN A 123 6.06 11.91 8.37
C ASN A 123 4.57 11.90 7.99
N SER A 124 3.82 10.97 8.56
CA SER A 124 2.37 10.86 8.43
C SER A 124 1.68 11.08 9.77
N ALA A 125 0.35 11.17 9.79
CA ALA A 125 -0.40 11.15 11.06
C ALA A 125 -0.31 9.80 11.80
N CYS A 126 0.18 8.76 11.12
CA CYS A 126 0.45 7.45 11.71
C CYS A 126 1.89 7.33 12.27
N GLY A 127 2.74 8.35 12.07
CA GLY A 127 4.17 8.41 12.47
C GLY A 127 5.14 8.56 11.28
N GLY A 128 6.46 8.51 11.53
CA GLY A 128 7.52 8.66 10.52
C GLY A 128 7.98 7.39 9.80
N ALA A 129 7.77 7.30 8.49
CA ALA A 129 8.13 6.16 7.64
C ALA A 129 9.35 6.44 6.74
N THR A 130 10.01 5.38 6.27
CA THR A 130 11.14 5.46 5.33
C THR A 130 10.83 4.71 4.04
N SER A 131 11.58 4.96 2.96
CA SER A 131 11.41 4.25 1.67
C SER A 131 11.51 2.73 1.80
N ALA A 132 12.25 2.23 2.80
CA ALA A 132 12.37 0.81 3.07
C ALA A 132 11.04 0.16 3.52
N SER A 133 10.03 0.98 3.87
CA SER A 133 8.71 0.54 4.29
C SER A 133 7.79 0.18 3.12
N GLY A 134 8.15 0.58 1.89
CA GLY A 134 7.25 0.49 0.74
C GLY A 134 6.11 1.51 0.79
N PRO A 135 5.18 1.46 -0.19
CA PRO A 135 3.98 2.29 -0.21
C PRO A 135 3.05 1.91 0.95
N PHE A 136 2.30 2.88 1.45
CA PHE A 136 1.35 2.64 2.55
C PHE A 136 0.24 3.67 2.57
N TYR A 137 -0.88 3.30 3.19
CA TYR A 137 -1.99 4.19 3.50
C TYR A 137 -2.10 4.46 5.01
N CYS A 138 -2.28 5.73 5.40
CA CYS A 138 -2.53 6.12 6.78
C CYS A 138 -4.01 6.48 7.03
N PRO A 139 -4.76 5.72 7.84
CA PRO A 139 -6.18 6.02 8.11
C PRO A 139 -6.40 7.31 8.91
N ALA A 140 -5.41 7.78 9.67
CA ALA A 140 -5.52 8.95 10.54
C ALA A 140 -5.55 10.28 9.75
N ASP A 141 -4.83 10.36 8.63
CA ASP A 141 -4.84 11.52 7.73
C ASP A 141 -5.52 11.25 6.37
N ARG A 142 -5.86 9.98 6.10
CA ARG A 142 -6.49 9.50 4.86
C ARG A 142 -5.63 9.73 3.62
N GLN A 143 -4.32 9.55 3.75
CA GLN A 143 -3.36 9.75 2.67
C GLN A 143 -2.66 8.45 2.30
N VAL A 144 -2.37 8.31 1.01
CA VAL A 144 -1.48 7.30 0.43
C VAL A 144 -0.08 7.90 0.34
N TYR A 145 0.95 7.14 0.69
CA TYR A 145 2.35 7.56 0.64
C TYR A 145 3.11 6.63 -0.30
N LEU A 146 3.86 7.20 -1.23
CA LEU A 146 4.58 6.45 -2.26
C LEU A 146 5.95 7.07 -2.50
N ASP A 147 7.00 6.27 -2.33
CA ASP A 147 8.32 6.55 -2.89
C ASP A 147 8.43 5.85 -4.24
N LEU A 148 8.67 6.61 -5.31
CA LEU A 148 8.80 6.06 -6.67
C LEU A 148 10.02 5.13 -6.82
N ASP A 149 10.99 5.21 -5.91
CA ASP A 149 12.12 4.29 -5.86
C ASP A 149 11.67 2.83 -5.64
N PHE A 150 10.53 2.64 -4.97
CA PHE A 150 9.91 1.33 -4.77
C PHE A 150 9.60 0.62 -6.09
N PHE A 151 9.17 1.34 -7.13
CA PHE A 151 8.87 0.74 -8.44
C PHE A 151 10.12 0.16 -9.11
N ARG A 152 11.28 0.79 -8.90
CA ARG A 152 12.56 0.26 -9.38
C ARG A 152 12.95 -1.00 -8.61
N GLU A 153 12.74 -1.00 -7.30
CA GLU A 153 13.00 -2.18 -6.46
C GLU A 153 12.09 -3.36 -6.80
N MET A 154 10.83 -3.10 -7.12
CA MET A 154 9.85 -4.11 -7.54
C MET A 154 10.31 -4.86 -8.79
N SER A 155 10.72 -4.10 -9.81
CA SER A 155 11.25 -4.66 -11.04
C SER A 155 12.54 -5.45 -10.81
N GLN A 156 13.49 -4.91 -10.03
CA GLN A 156 14.82 -5.50 -9.87
C GLN A 156 14.87 -6.70 -8.91
N ARG A 157 14.15 -6.64 -7.79
CA ARG A 157 14.27 -7.62 -6.69
C ARG A 157 13.16 -8.67 -6.71
N PHE A 158 11.93 -8.24 -6.99
CA PHE A 158 10.77 -9.12 -6.93
C PHE A 158 10.44 -9.75 -8.27
N GLN A 159 11.13 -9.34 -9.35
CA GLN A 159 10.83 -9.74 -10.73
C GLN A 159 9.36 -9.50 -11.10
N ALA A 160 8.71 -8.58 -10.38
CA ALA A 160 7.39 -8.07 -10.66
C ALA A 160 7.60 -6.73 -11.35
N ALA A 161 7.70 -6.80 -12.68
CA ALA A 161 7.84 -5.65 -13.54
C ALA A 161 6.52 -5.42 -14.28
N GLY A 162 6.39 -4.22 -14.85
CA GLY A 162 5.21 -3.83 -15.60
C GLY A 162 4.45 -2.68 -14.95
N ASP A 163 3.76 -1.92 -15.78
CA ASP A 163 3.00 -0.75 -15.33
C ASP A 163 1.74 -1.19 -14.55
N PHE A 164 1.13 -2.31 -14.90
CA PHE A 164 -0.05 -2.78 -14.18
C PHE A 164 0.29 -3.33 -12.79
N ALA A 165 1.48 -3.92 -12.61
CA ALA A 165 1.99 -4.28 -11.29
C ALA A 165 2.11 -3.04 -10.37
N GLN A 166 2.62 -1.92 -10.89
CA GLN A 166 2.72 -0.66 -10.15
C GLN A 166 1.34 -0.07 -9.86
N ALA A 167 0.44 -0.11 -10.85
CA ALA A 167 -0.93 0.37 -10.69
C ALA A 167 -1.72 -0.44 -9.65
N TYR A 168 -1.51 -1.76 -9.61
CA TYR A 168 -2.08 -2.65 -8.60
C TYR A 168 -1.67 -2.25 -7.17
N VAL A 169 -0.39 -1.90 -6.94
CA VAL A 169 0.07 -1.45 -5.61
C VAL A 169 -0.63 -0.14 -5.20
N ILE A 170 -0.73 0.84 -6.11
CA ILE A 170 -1.46 2.08 -5.82
C ILE A 170 -2.94 1.78 -5.51
N ALA A 171 -3.58 0.91 -6.30
CA ALA A 171 -4.98 0.53 -6.11
C ALA A 171 -5.20 -0.25 -4.80
N HIS A 172 -4.23 -1.03 -4.35
CA HIS A 172 -4.24 -1.72 -3.06
C HIS A 172 -4.25 -0.71 -1.90
N GLU A 173 -3.37 0.30 -1.93
CA GLU A 173 -3.37 1.36 -0.90
C GLU A 173 -4.67 2.18 -0.91
N VAL A 174 -5.24 2.44 -2.10
CA VAL A 174 -6.58 3.04 -2.21
C VAL A 174 -7.67 2.09 -1.68
N GLY A 175 -7.46 0.76 -1.74
CA GLY A 175 -8.30 -0.24 -1.08
C GLY A 175 -8.38 -0.02 0.43
N HIS A 176 -7.27 0.28 1.10
CA HIS A 176 -7.28 0.66 2.52
C HIS A 176 -8.00 1.99 2.80
N HIS A 177 -7.92 2.93 1.86
CA HIS A 177 -8.73 4.13 1.93
C HIS A 177 -10.23 3.83 1.88
N VAL A 178 -10.65 2.95 0.97
CA VAL A 178 -12.05 2.47 0.89
C VAL A 178 -12.46 1.79 2.18
N GLN A 179 -11.62 0.94 2.77
CA GLN A 179 -11.87 0.33 4.09
C GLN A 179 -12.10 1.37 5.18
N THR A 180 -11.34 2.46 5.17
CA THR A 180 -11.52 3.57 6.11
C THR A 180 -12.89 4.22 5.94
N LEU A 181 -13.29 4.52 4.70
CA LEU A 181 -14.59 5.12 4.41
C LEU A 181 -15.76 4.18 4.75
N LEU A 182 -15.56 2.87 4.67
CA LEU A 182 -16.54 1.84 5.06
C LEU A 182 -16.53 1.55 6.58
N GLY A 183 -15.67 2.22 7.36
CA GLY A 183 -15.56 2.03 8.82
C GLY A 183 -14.88 0.72 9.24
N ILE A 184 -14.23 0.02 8.30
CA ILE A 184 -13.58 -1.27 8.55
C ILE A 184 -12.31 -1.06 9.38
N SER A 185 -11.47 -0.08 9.03
CA SER A 185 -10.24 0.24 9.78
C SER A 185 -10.52 0.56 11.25
N ALA A 186 -11.62 1.26 11.54
CA ALA A 186 -12.05 1.55 12.90
C ALA A 186 -12.46 0.28 13.68
N LYS A 187 -13.15 -0.67 13.01
CA LYS A 187 -13.50 -1.97 13.62
C LYS A 187 -12.26 -2.81 13.92
N ILE A 188 -11.25 -2.79 13.05
CA ILE A 188 -9.97 -3.49 13.28
C ILE A 188 -9.24 -2.87 14.47
N GLN A 189 -9.19 -1.54 14.55
CA GLN A 189 -8.58 -0.85 15.69
C GLN A 189 -9.28 -1.19 17.02
N ALA A 190 -10.62 -1.17 17.03
CA ALA A 190 -11.41 -1.56 18.20
C ALA A 190 -11.18 -3.03 18.59
N ALA A 191 -11.13 -3.94 17.61
CA ALA A 191 -10.83 -5.35 17.85
C ALA A 191 -9.43 -5.54 18.49
N ARG A 192 -8.43 -4.78 18.05
CA ARG A 192 -7.10 -4.79 18.67
C ARG A 192 -7.15 -4.31 20.13
N GLN A 193 -7.84 -3.20 20.40
CA GLN A 193 -7.98 -2.66 21.77
C GLN A 193 -8.67 -3.66 22.71
N GLN A 194 -9.50 -4.55 22.17
CA GLN A 194 -10.15 -5.64 22.89
C GLN A 194 -9.26 -6.90 23.03
N GLY A 195 -8.01 -6.87 22.57
CA GLY A 195 -7.09 -8.01 22.65
C GLY A 195 -7.46 -9.17 21.72
N ARG A 196 -8.21 -8.92 20.64
CA ARG A 196 -8.52 -9.96 19.65
C ARG A 196 -7.28 -10.36 18.88
N GLN A 197 -7.27 -11.60 18.35
CA GLN A 197 -6.18 -12.09 17.51
C GLN A 197 -6.09 -11.28 16.22
N MET A 198 -4.96 -10.59 16.05
CA MET A 198 -4.70 -9.73 14.89
C MET A 198 -3.92 -10.47 13.80
N GLU A 199 -2.90 -11.22 14.20
CA GLU A 199 -1.97 -11.94 13.33
C GLU A 199 -2.39 -13.39 13.09
N GLY A 200 -1.71 -14.03 12.15
CA GLY A 200 -1.91 -15.41 11.75
C GLY A 200 -2.62 -15.53 10.40
N ASP A 201 -2.51 -16.70 9.76
CA ASP A 201 -3.06 -16.99 8.42
C ASP A 201 -4.57 -16.69 8.26
N GLY A 202 -5.32 -16.68 9.37
CA GLY A 202 -6.74 -16.28 9.42
C GLY A 202 -7.03 -15.03 10.25
N GLY A 203 -6.00 -14.32 10.68
CA GLY A 203 -6.05 -13.16 11.56
C GLY A 203 -6.77 -11.96 10.94
N LEU A 204 -7.13 -11.00 11.78
CA LEU A 204 -7.84 -9.79 11.34
C LEU A 204 -7.01 -8.93 10.37
N LEU A 205 -5.67 -8.92 10.52
CA LEU A 205 -4.77 -8.20 9.63
C LEU A 205 -4.76 -8.85 8.24
N VAL A 206 -4.55 -10.16 8.16
CA VAL A 206 -4.60 -10.90 6.88
C VAL A 206 -5.93 -10.66 6.16
N ARG A 207 -7.06 -10.72 6.88
CA ARG A 207 -8.37 -10.46 6.27
C ARG A 207 -8.51 -9.03 5.74
N GLN A 208 -7.94 -8.05 6.45
CA GLN A 208 -7.93 -6.66 6.00
C GLN A 208 -7.10 -6.52 4.71
N GLU A 209 -5.91 -7.08 4.67
CA GLU A 209 -5.00 -7.01 3.51
C GLU A 209 -5.61 -7.69 2.27
N LEU A 210 -6.18 -8.89 2.45
CA LEU A 210 -6.86 -9.60 1.36
C LEU A 210 -8.09 -8.86 0.82
N GLN A 211 -8.75 -8.05 1.65
CA GLN A 211 -9.88 -7.26 1.19
C GLN A 211 -9.41 -6.07 0.35
N ALA A 212 -8.27 -5.46 0.72
CA ALA A 212 -7.64 -4.44 -0.11
C ALA A 212 -7.22 -5.00 -1.48
N ASP A 213 -6.71 -6.24 -1.53
CA ASP A 213 -6.46 -6.95 -2.81
C ASP A 213 -7.73 -7.16 -3.63
N CYS A 214 -8.82 -7.58 -2.99
CA CYS A 214 -10.10 -7.71 -3.67
C CYS A 214 -10.62 -6.37 -4.20
N PHE A 215 -10.49 -5.29 -3.42
CA PHE A 215 -10.84 -3.94 -3.84
C PHE A 215 -9.99 -3.45 -5.01
N ALA A 216 -8.68 -3.74 -5.04
CA ALA A 216 -7.84 -3.48 -6.20
C ALA A 216 -8.32 -4.25 -7.44
N GLY A 217 -8.76 -5.50 -7.28
CA GLY A 217 -9.39 -6.28 -8.34
C GLY A 217 -10.70 -5.65 -8.84
N VAL A 218 -11.57 -5.19 -7.93
CA VAL A 218 -12.82 -4.49 -8.29
C VAL A 218 -12.53 -3.22 -9.10
N TRP A 219 -11.53 -2.44 -8.67
CA TRP A 219 -11.06 -1.28 -9.42
C TRP A 219 -10.63 -1.67 -10.84
N ALA A 220 -9.73 -2.64 -10.95
CA ALA A 220 -9.22 -3.12 -12.24
C ALA A 220 -10.34 -3.57 -13.19
N ASN A 221 -11.37 -4.26 -12.68
CA ASN A 221 -12.53 -4.68 -13.48
C ASN A 221 -13.30 -3.47 -14.05
N ARG A 222 -13.63 -2.51 -13.18
CA ARG A 222 -14.44 -1.35 -13.52
C ARG A 222 -13.67 -0.40 -14.45
N ALA A 223 -12.40 -0.17 -14.16
CA ALA A 223 -11.50 0.61 -15.00
C ALA A 223 -11.36 0.00 -16.40
N GLN A 224 -11.16 -1.33 -16.49
CA GLN A 224 -11.08 -2.01 -17.77
C GLN A 224 -12.37 -1.90 -18.58
N LYS A 225 -13.54 -2.06 -17.94
CA LYS A 225 -14.84 -1.87 -18.62
C LYS A 225 -15.04 -0.43 -19.12
N ARG A 226 -14.51 0.56 -18.40
CA ARG A 226 -14.68 1.98 -18.73
C ARG A 226 -13.69 2.48 -19.79
N LEU A 227 -12.42 2.08 -19.70
CA LEU A 227 -11.33 2.64 -20.50
C LEU A 227 -10.76 1.68 -21.56
N ASN A 228 -11.03 0.38 -21.44
CA ASN A 228 -10.40 -0.68 -22.23
C ASN A 228 -8.89 -0.48 -22.34
N TRP A 229 -8.23 -0.42 -21.19
CA TRP A 229 -6.83 -0.01 -21.04
C TRP A 229 -5.87 -1.11 -20.64
N LEU A 230 -6.36 -2.32 -20.38
CA LEU A 230 -5.51 -3.48 -20.10
C LEU A 230 -5.06 -4.13 -21.40
N GLU A 231 -3.79 -4.51 -21.43
CA GLU A 231 -3.12 -5.22 -22.50
C GLU A 231 -2.92 -6.69 -22.11
N PRO A 232 -2.70 -7.61 -23.08
CA PRO A 232 -2.36 -8.98 -22.77
C PRO A 232 -1.11 -9.05 -21.88
N GLY A 233 -1.21 -9.74 -20.74
CA GLY A 233 -0.13 -9.82 -19.76
C GLY A 233 -0.29 -8.90 -18.54
N ASP A 234 -1.06 -7.80 -18.65
CA ASP A 234 -1.20 -6.84 -17.54
C ASP A 234 -1.78 -7.50 -16.28
N ILE A 235 -2.79 -8.37 -16.42
CA ILE A 235 -3.35 -9.09 -15.26
C ILE A 235 -2.30 -9.99 -14.63
N GLU A 236 -1.53 -10.70 -15.44
CA GLU A 236 -0.43 -11.55 -14.98
C GLU A 236 0.65 -10.74 -14.23
N GLU A 237 0.93 -9.49 -14.63
CA GLU A 237 1.81 -8.59 -13.90
C GLU A 237 1.30 -8.32 -12.47
N ALA A 238 0.01 -7.99 -12.32
CA ALA A 238 -0.59 -7.79 -10.99
C ALA A 238 -0.59 -9.08 -10.17
N LEU A 239 -0.85 -10.23 -10.77
CA LEU A 239 -0.80 -11.52 -10.07
C LEU A 239 0.62 -11.87 -9.62
N ASN A 240 1.62 -11.59 -10.45
CA ASN A 240 3.03 -11.79 -10.11
C ASN A 240 3.45 -10.86 -8.96
N ALA A 241 3.03 -9.59 -8.98
CA ALA A 241 3.24 -8.65 -7.89
C ALA A 241 2.56 -9.15 -6.59
N ALA A 242 1.29 -9.54 -6.67
CA ALA A 242 0.54 -10.03 -5.52
C ALA A 242 1.15 -11.29 -4.90
N ASN A 243 1.65 -12.19 -5.75
CA ASN A 243 2.39 -13.39 -5.36
C ASN A 243 3.78 -13.07 -4.80
N ALA A 244 4.44 -12.01 -5.28
CA ALA A 244 5.78 -11.66 -4.83
C ALA A 244 5.82 -11.14 -3.39
N ILE A 245 4.73 -10.52 -2.93
CA ILE A 245 4.63 -9.86 -1.62
C ILE A 245 3.81 -10.64 -0.58
N GLY A 246 3.50 -11.91 -0.85
CA GLY A 246 2.90 -12.79 0.16
C GLY A 246 3.86 -13.12 1.30
N ASP A 247 3.35 -13.21 2.53
CA ASP A 247 4.16 -13.44 3.74
C ASP A 247 4.98 -14.74 3.64
N ASP A 248 4.41 -15.80 3.07
CA ASP A 248 5.07 -17.09 2.85
C ASP A 248 6.31 -16.96 1.96
N ARG A 249 6.21 -16.19 0.86
CA ARG A 249 7.32 -15.98 -0.06
C ARG A 249 8.38 -15.07 0.55
N LEU A 250 7.97 -13.97 1.19
CA LEU A 250 8.89 -13.02 1.81
C LEU A 250 9.65 -13.66 2.99
N GLN A 251 8.96 -14.44 3.83
CA GLN A 251 9.59 -15.20 4.92
C GLN A 251 10.53 -16.28 4.39
N GLN A 252 10.13 -17.03 3.35
CA GLN A 252 11.00 -18.04 2.74
C GLN A 252 12.28 -17.41 2.15
N GLN A 253 12.19 -16.25 1.51
CA GLN A 253 13.34 -15.55 0.94
C GLN A 253 14.22 -14.86 1.98
N GLY A 254 13.62 -14.30 3.03
CA GLY A 254 14.34 -13.55 4.07
C GLY A 254 14.93 -14.43 5.17
N GLN A 255 14.17 -15.44 5.63
CA GLN A 255 14.48 -16.23 6.82
C GLN A 255 14.65 -17.74 6.52
N GLY A 256 14.34 -18.20 5.30
CA GLY A 256 14.48 -19.60 4.90
C GLY A 256 13.40 -20.54 5.46
N ARG A 257 12.43 -20.01 6.22
CA ARG A 257 11.32 -20.76 6.80
C ARG A 257 10.04 -19.92 6.81
N VAL A 258 8.89 -20.58 6.82
CA VAL A 258 7.56 -19.96 6.88
C VAL A 258 6.94 -20.19 8.27
N VAL A 259 6.38 -19.13 8.87
CA VAL A 259 5.74 -19.12 10.19
C VAL A 259 4.34 -18.53 10.07
N PRO A 260 3.31 -19.35 9.79
CA PRO A 260 1.95 -18.88 9.51
C PRO A 260 1.33 -18.03 10.62
N ASP A 261 1.67 -18.31 11.89
CA ASP A 261 1.12 -17.58 13.04
C ASP A 261 1.55 -16.11 13.09
N SER A 262 2.60 -15.74 12.34
CA SER A 262 3.12 -14.36 12.25
C SER A 262 2.62 -13.60 11.01
N PHE A 263 1.73 -14.20 10.22
CA PHE A 263 1.23 -13.57 9.02
C PHE A 263 0.39 -12.33 9.34
N THR A 264 0.57 -11.31 8.50
CA THR A 264 -0.12 -10.02 8.59
C THR A 264 -0.69 -9.60 7.24
N HIS A 265 -0.11 -10.05 6.12
CA HIS A 265 -0.53 -9.75 4.75
C HIS A 265 -1.14 -10.96 4.02
N GLY A 266 -0.95 -12.15 4.58
CA GLY A 266 -1.47 -13.40 4.03
C GLY A 266 -0.51 -14.05 3.05
N THR A 267 -0.84 -15.27 2.65
CA THR A 267 -0.04 -16.03 1.69
C THR A 267 -0.17 -15.47 0.28
N SER A 268 0.85 -15.72 -0.54
CA SER A 268 0.89 -15.41 -1.96
C SER A 268 -0.36 -15.91 -2.69
N ALA A 269 -0.82 -17.13 -2.35
CA ALA A 269 -2.01 -17.74 -2.92
C ALA A 269 -3.31 -17.03 -2.53
N GLN A 270 -3.46 -16.63 -1.26
CA GLN A 270 -4.62 -15.87 -0.80
C GLN A 270 -4.71 -14.52 -1.51
N ARG A 271 -3.60 -13.78 -1.58
CA ARG A 271 -3.55 -12.45 -2.22
C ARG A 271 -3.95 -12.53 -3.70
N VAL A 272 -3.39 -13.50 -4.43
CA VAL A 272 -3.79 -13.81 -5.82
C VAL A 272 -5.27 -14.15 -5.93
N ARG A 273 -5.81 -14.98 -5.03
CA ARG A 273 -7.21 -15.39 -5.04
C ARG A 273 -8.15 -14.21 -4.84
N TRP A 274 -7.88 -13.33 -3.88
CA TRP A 274 -8.78 -12.21 -3.57
C TRP A 274 -8.73 -11.13 -4.64
N PHE A 275 -7.55 -10.83 -5.21
CA PHE A 275 -7.46 -9.97 -6.39
C PHE A 275 -8.29 -10.53 -7.56
N LYS A 276 -8.13 -11.82 -7.90
CA LYS A 276 -8.92 -12.47 -8.95
C LYS A 276 -10.41 -12.42 -8.67
N THR A 277 -10.82 -12.59 -7.42
CA THR A 277 -12.23 -12.53 -7.00
C THR A 277 -12.82 -11.15 -7.31
N GLY A 278 -12.14 -10.09 -6.88
CA GLY A 278 -12.54 -8.71 -7.18
C GLY A 278 -12.56 -8.42 -8.67
N PHE A 279 -11.52 -8.85 -9.39
CA PHE A 279 -11.39 -8.63 -10.83
C PHE A 279 -12.43 -9.37 -11.66
N ALA A 280 -12.82 -10.58 -11.28
CA ALA A 280 -13.86 -11.31 -12.00
C ALA A 280 -15.25 -10.67 -11.82
N GLN A 281 -15.55 -10.21 -10.61
CA GLN A 281 -16.91 -9.82 -10.23
C GLN A 281 -17.19 -8.32 -10.37
N GLY A 282 -16.18 -7.47 -10.12
CA GLY A 282 -16.33 -6.01 -10.14
C GLY A 282 -17.30 -5.47 -9.09
N GLN A 283 -17.53 -6.22 -8.00
CA GLN A 283 -18.52 -5.91 -6.96
C GLN A 283 -17.90 -6.03 -5.57
N ILE A 284 -18.10 -4.99 -4.74
CA ILE A 284 -17.57 -4.94 -3.37
C ILE A 284 -18.15 -6.02 -2.44
N THR A 285 -19.37 -6.48 -2.72
CA THR A 285 -20.06 -7.51 -1.94
C THR A 285 -19.39 -8.87 -2.03
N GLN A 286 -18.51 -9.08 -3.02
CA GLN A 286 -17.72 -10.28 -3.19
C GLN A 286 -16.39 -10.23 -2.41
N CYS A 287 -16.11 -9.12 -1.72
CA CYS A 287 -14.86 -8.88 -0.98
C CYS A 287 -15.03 -9.03 0.54
N ASP A 288 -16.00 -9.82 1.01
CA ASP A 288 -16.16 -10.11 2.44
C ASP A 288 -15.17 -11.20 2.90
N THR A 289 -13.93 -10.78 3.10
CA THR A 289 -12.87 -11.62 3.67
C THR A 289 -13.09 -11.90 5.14
N PHE A 290 -13.89 -11.11 5.86
CA PHE A 290 -14.09 -11.27 7.30
C PHE A 290 -15.02 -12.42 7.63
N SER A 291 -16.00 -12.69 6.76
CA SER A 291 -16.92 -13.82 6.89
C SER A 291 -16.44 -15.10 6.19
N ALA A 292 -15.37 -15.01 5.39
CA ALA A 292 -14.86 -16.15 4.62
C ALA A 292 -14.33 -17.27 5.53
N LYS A 293 -14.82 -18.50 5.29
CA LYS A 293 -14.36 -19.73 5.97
C LYS A 293 -13.00 -20.21 5.46
N SER A 294 -12.71 -19.95 4.18
CA SER A 294 -11.43 -20.22 3.54
C SER A 294 -11.02 -18.96 2.80
N LEU A 295 -9.81 -18.48 3.11
CA LEU A 295 -9.18 -17.30 2.53
C LEU A 295 -8.45 -17.64 1.24
#